data_AF-A0A940L2H4-F1
#
_entry.id   AF-A0A940L2H4-F1
#
_cell.length_a   1.000
_cell.length_b   1.000
_cell.length_c   1.000
_cell.angle_alpha   90.00
_cell.angle_beta   90.00
_cell.angle_gamma   90.00
#
_symmetry.space_group_name_H-M   'P 1'
#
loop_
_entity.id
_entity.type
_entity.pdbx_description
1 polymer ?
#
loop_
_entity_poly.entity_id
_entity_poly.type
_entity_poly.pdbx_seq_one_letter_code
_entity_poly.pdbx_strand_id
1 'polypeptide(L)'
;SVVWSKPLESSDLKLPVSVKYKDLVKWFDGDDQKAQMYNPHLTFKVIKKGMAIPARTVVAVPKDKYNIALIALAQKGRSIASDH
;
A
#
# COMPACT_ATOMS: atom_id res chain seq x y z
N SER A 1 32.34 3.37 -11.36
CA SER A 1 31.61 3.63 -10.10
C SER A 1 30.21 3.07 -10.24
N VAL A 2 29.84 2.07 -9.44
CA VAL A 2 28.48 1.51 -9.44
C VAL A 2 27.60 2.53 -8.71
N VAL A 3 26.72 3.20 -9.45
CA VAL A 3 25.71 4.09 -8.86
C VAL A 3 24.64 3.18 -8.27
N TRP A 4 24.78 2.86 -6.99
CA TRP A 4 23.72 2.18 -6.25
C TRP A 4 22.51 3.11 -6.23
N SER A 5 21.37 2.64 -6.75
CA SER A 5 20.11 3.36 -6.72
C SER A 5 19.86 3.83 -5.29
N LYS A 6 19.70 5.14 -5.09
CA LYS A 6 19.32 5.67 -3.78
C LYS A 6 18.08 4.90 -3.30
N PRO A 7 18.04 4.41 -2.05
CA PRO A 7 16.85 3.77 -1.54
C PRO A 7 15.69 4.76 -1.72
N LEU A 8 14.61 4.30 -2.33
CA LEU A 8 13.39 5.11 -2.45
C LEU A 8 13.03 5.60 -1.05
N GLU A 9 12.67 6.86 -0.92
CA GLU A 9 12.22 7.41 0.35
C GLU A 9 10.84 6.85 0.69
N SER A 10 10.83 5.62 1.16
CA SER A 10 9.66 4.87 1.56
C SER A 10 9.63 4.67 3.07
N SER A 11 8.42 4.58 3.60
CA SER A 11 8.15 4.09 4.94
C SER A 11 7.40 2.77 4.86
N ASP A 12 7.83 1.83 5.69
CA ASP A 12 7.17 0.54 5.83
C ASP A 12 5.87 0.70 6.61
N LEU A 13 4.77 0.33 5.98
CA LEU A 13 3.43 0.38 6.55
C LEU A 13 2.88 -1.03 6.66
N LYS A 14 2.75 -1.52 7.90
CA LYS A 14 2.08 -2.78 8.17
C LYS A 14 0.58 -2.59 8.08
N LEU A 15 -0.07 -3.29 7.16
CA LEU A 15 -1.52 -3.20 6.97
C LEU A 15 -2.24 -3.83 8.19
N PRO A 16 -3.05 -3.08 8.95
CA PRO A 16 -3.83 -3.63 10.06
C PRO A 16 -5.02 -4.47 9.57
N VAL A 17 -5.51 -4.20 8.36
CA VAL A 17 -6.65 -4.85 7.72
C VAL A 17 -6.31 -5.26 6.29
N SER A 18 -7.09 -6.16 5.70
CA SER A 18 -6.92 -6.50 4.29
C SER A 18 -7.33 -5.32 3.39
N VAL A 19 -6.46 -4.94 2.44
CA VAL A 19 -6.65 -3.78 1.56
C VAL A 19 -6.63 -4.21 0.10
N LYS A 20 -7.54 -3.70 -0.73
CA LYS A 20 -7.52 -3.98 -2.17
C LYS A 20 -6.40 -3.19 -2.82
N TYR A 21 -5.74 -3.76 -3.81
CA TYR A 21 -4.69 -3.07 -4.56
C TYR A 21 -5.14 -1.72 -5.14
N LYS A 22 -6.40 -1.61 -5.59
CA LYS A 22 -6.99 -0.33 -6.05
C LYS A 22 -6.99 0.77 -4.98
N ASP A 23 -7.14 0.41 -3.70
CA ASP A 23 -7.08 1.38 -2.60
C ASP A 23 -5.64 1.77 -2.29
N LEU A 24 -4.70 0.82 -2.40
CA LEU A 24 -3.27 1.10 -2.28
C LEU A 24 -2.83 2.10 -3.35
N VAL A 25 -3.24 1.91 -4.61
CA VAL A 25 -2.92 2.81 -5.73
C VAL A 25 -3.39 4.26 -5.49
N LYS A 26 -4.48 4.47 -4.73
CA LYS A 26 -4.93 5.83 -4.36
C LYS A 26 -3.91 6.55 -3.46
N TRP A 27 -3.12 5.82 -2.67
CA TRP A 27 -2.04 6.41 -1.87
C TRP A 27 -0.86 6.88 -2.73
N PHE A 28 -0.80 6.44 -4.00
CA PHE A 28 0.17 6.84 -5.00
C PHE A 28 -0.43 7.80 -6.04
N ASP A 29 -1.43 8.60 -5.66
CA ASP A 29 -2.11 9.55 -6.55
C ASP A 29 -2.77 8.89 -7.79
N GLY A 30 -3.12 7.61 -7.69
CA GLY A 30 -3.68 6.85 -8.81
C GLY A 30 -2.64 6.22 -9.74
N ASP A 31 -1.34 6.40 -9.46
CA ASP A 31 -0.24 5.91 -10.28
C ASP A 31 0.09 4.43 -9.97
N ASP A 32 -0.40 3.55 -10.85
CA ASP A 32 -0.16 2.11 -10.77
C ASP A 32 1.33 1.74 -10.91
N GLN A 33 2.07 2.48 -11.74
CA GLN A 33 3.49 2.20 -11.95
C GLN A 33 4.30 2.54 -10.70
N LYS A 34 3.99 3.65 -10.04
CA LYS A 34 4.59 3.98 -8.73
C LYS A 34 4.23 2.96 -7.66
N ALA A 35 2.97 2.55 -7.57
CA ALA A 35 2.55 1.55 -6.60
C ALA A 35 3.33 0.23 -6.76
N GLN A 36 3.56 -0.21 -8.00
CA GLN A 36 4.38 -1.39 -8.33
C GLN A 36 5.86 -1.19 -8.05
N MET A 37 6.41 -0.01 -8.38
CA MET A 37 7.82 0.31 -8.14
C MET A 37 8.18 0.26 -6.65
N TYR A 38 7.27 0.75 -5.79
CA TYR A 38 7.45 0.69 -4.34
C TYR A 38 7.14 -0.71 -3.77
N ASN A 39 6.21 -1.46 -4.39
CA ASN A 39 5.76 -2.75 -3.89
C ASN A 39 5.98 -3.89 -4.90
N PRO A 40 7.23 -4.17 -5.32
CA PRO A 40 7.52 -5.19 -6.33
C PRO A 40 7.24 -6.62 -5.84
N HIS A 41 7.08 -6.82 -4.52
CA HIS A 41 6.76 -8.10 -3.91
C HIS A 41 5.27 -8.49 -4.04
N LEU A 42 4.40 -7.57 -4.49
CA LEU A 42 2.99 -7.87 -4.69
C LEU A 42 2.80 -8.75 -5.93
N THR A 43 2.06 -9.85 -5.74
CA THR A 43 1.87 -10.82 -6.83
C THR A 43 0.87 -10.32 -7.87
N PHE A 44 0.98 -10.86 -9.09
CA PHE A 44 0.01 -10.62 -10.18
C PHE A 44 -1.45 -10.87 -9.76
N LYS A 45 -1.71 -11.81 -8.84
CA LYS A 45 -3.07 -12.08 -8.35
C LYS A 45 -3.66 -10.89 -7.58
N VAL A 46 -2.83 -10.18 -6.81
CA VAL A 46 -3.23 -8.96 -6.10
C VAL A 46 -3.41 -7.81 -7.10
N ILE A 47 -2.42 -7.59 -7.96
CA ILE A 47 -2.36 -6.44 -8.87
C ILE A 47 -3.45 -6.52 -9.96
N LYS A 48 -3.55 -7.66 -10.67
CA LYS A 48 -4.41 -7.81 -11.86
C LYS A 48 -5.70 -8.56 -11.59
N LYS A 49 -5.71 -9.54 -10.68
CA LYS A 49 -6.95 -10.29 -10.34
C LYS A 49 -7.75 -9.64 -9.22
N GLY A 50 -7.27 -8.53 -8.65
CA GLY A 50 -8.00 -7.77 -7.64
C GLY A 50 -8.17 -8.49 -6.30
N MET A 51 -7.32 -9.49 -6.00
CA MET A 51 -7.28 -10.06 -4.65
C MET A 51 -6.91 -8.98 -3.64
N ALA A 52 -7.52 -9.07 -2.45
CA ALA A 52 -7.12 -8.23 -1.34
C ALA A 52 -5.69 -8.59 -0.90
N ILE A 53 -4.88 -7.58 -0.62
CA ILE A 53 -3.65 -7.70 0.12
C ILE A 53 -4.06 -8.09 1.55
N PRO A 54 -3.57 -9.21 2.09
CA PRO A 54 -3.97 -9.66 3.41
C PRO A 54 -3.51 -8.69 4.50
N ALA A 55 -4.24 -8.70 5.62
CA ALA A 55 -3.79 -8.02 6.83
C ALA A 55 -2.40 -8.52 7.25
N ARG A 56 -1.65 -7.66 7.93
CA ARG A 56 -0.25 -7.84 8.37
C ARG A 56 0.80 -7.83 7.27
N THR A 57 0.42 -7.74 5.99
CA THR A 57 1.37 -7.47 4.91
C THR A 57 2.02 -6.10 5.13
N VAL A 58 3.33 -6.03 4.91
CA VAL A 58 4.09 -4.78 4.93
C VAL A 58 4.10 -4.23 3.51
N VAL A 59 3.60 -3.02 3.32
CA VAL A 59 3.68 -2.29 2.05
C VAL A 59 4.58 -1.08 2.23
N ALA A 60 5.39 -0.78 1.22
CA ALA A 60 6.20 0.43 1.20
C ALA A 60 5.36 1.55 0.58
N VAL A 61 5.25 2.67 1.29
CA VAL A 61 4.57 3.89 0.81
C VAL A 61 5.55 5.06 0.82
N PRO A 62 5.37 6.08 -0.05
CA PRO A 62 6.17 7.29 0.00
C PRO A 62 6.04 7.96 1.38
N LYS A 63 7.15 8.47 1.94
CA LYS A 63 7.15 9.07 3.29
C LYS A 63 6.13 10.20 3.44
N ASP A 64 5.96 11.02 2.40
CA ASP A 64 4.99 12.13 2.33
C ASP A 64 3.53 11.65 2.34
N LYS A 65 3.27 10.41 1.90
CA LYS A 65 1.93 9.80 1.84
C LYS A 65 1.63 8.88 3.03
N TYR A 66 2.59 8.66 3.93
CA TYR A 66 2.46 7.73 5.06
C TYR A 66 1.26 8.06 5.97
N ASN A 67 1.11 9.33 6.35
CA ASN A 67 0.00 9.76 7.21
C ASN A 67 -1.37 9.61 6.52
N ILE A 68 -1.42 9.85 5.20
CA ILE A 68 -2.65 9.69 4.41
C ILE A 68 -3.04 8.21 4.37
N ALA A 69 -2.07 7.32 4.15
CA ALA A 69 -2.29 5.88 4.18
C ALA A 69 -2.80 5.40 5.56
N LEU A 70 -2.23 5.90 6.66
CA LEU A 70 -2.70 5.61 8.02
C LEU A 70 -4.14 6.06 8.27
N ILE A 71 -4.50 7.28 7.86
CA ILE A 71 -5.87 7.80 8.02
C ILE A 71 -6.85 6.95 7.20
N ALA A 72 -6.51 6.63 5.95
CA ALA A 72 -7.33 5.78 5.09
C ALA A 72 -7.54 4.37 5.69
N LEU A 73 -6.50 3.80 6.30
CA LEU A 73 -6.58 2.54 7.02
C LEU A 73 -7.48 2.62 8.25
N ALA A 74 -7.38 3.69 9.04
CA ALA A 74 -8.19 3.90 10.24
C ALA A 74 -9.68 4.06 9.90
N GLN A 75 -10.00 4.79 8.83
CA GLN A 75 -11.38 4.93 8.34
C GLN A 75 -11.95 3.57 7.91
N LYS A 76 -11.15 2.77 7.18
CA LYS A 76 -11.57 1.45 6.72
C LYS A 76 -11.79 0.45 7.87
N GLY A 77 -10.96 0.52 8.92
CA GLY A 77 -11.15 -0.27 10.14
C GLY A 77 -12.44 0.06 10.89
N ARG A 78 -12.84 1.34 10.96
CA ARG A 78 -14.08 1.75 11.63
C ARG A 78 -15.34 1.31 10.89
N SER A 79 -15.34 1.31 9.56
CA SER A 79 -16.50 0.86 8.78
C SER A 79 -16.82 -0.61 9.04
N ILE A 80 -15.81 -1.46 9.20
CA ILE A 80 -16.02 -2.90 9.46
C ILE A 80 -16.42 -3.15 10.93
N ALA A 81 -15.92 -2.34 11.87
CA ALA A 81 -16.28 -2.45 13.28
C ALA A 81 -17.71 -1.95 13.60
N SER A 82 -18.34 -1.21 12.68
CA SER A 82 -19.72 -0.71 12.84
C SER A 82 -20.77 -1.63 12.20
N ASP A 83 -20.34 -2.70 11.52
CA ASP A 83 -21.19 -3.69 10.84
C ASP A 83 -21.31 -5.01 11.65
N HIS A 84 -21.06 -4.96 12.97
CA HIS A 84 -21.08 -6.11 13.87
C HIS A 84 -22.04 -5.93 15.05
#